data_AF-A0A7Y1T0T8-F1
#
_entry.id   AF-A0A7Y1T0T8-F1
#
_cell.length_a   1.000
_cell.length_b   1.000
_cell.length_c   1.000
_cell.angle_alpha   90.00
_cell.angle_beta   90.00
_cell.angle_gamma   90.00
#
_symmetry.space_group_name_H-M   'P 1'
#
loop_
_entity.id
_entity.type
_entity.pdbx_description
1 polymer ?
#
loop_
_entity_poly.entity_id
_entity_poly.type
_entity_poly.pdbx_seq_one_letter_code
_entity_poly.pdbx_strand_id
1 'polypeptide(L)'
;MKLLGRFILAILFSIAIIISLSSEKETQPTLEENVISVTSSKQKGAHVFARIDSSTLKTVSSLNINWMTLVSWGFQDNHKSSKLTHHNNDSAYIKHHDSSWVERIRTARSAGFKVFLKPHIWIDQPIDGKWRNYIYPESEADWENWQQRYTDFILRYAKIAALSDTDMFCIGTELSRLALEKPLFWTDLILKIRQIYKGKLTYAANWNKTYKEITFWDQLDVIGIQAYFPLTKTEFPLVDDIAKGWDKYITDMAALSKTYNKQIVFTE
;
A
#
# COMPACT_ATOMS: atom_id res chain seq x y z
N MET A 1 13.28 56.75 -28.43
CA MET A 1 12.86 55.44 -27.89
C MET A 1 12.13 54.70 -29.00
N LYS A 2 12.39 53.40 -29.17
CA LYS A 2 12.54 52.68 -30.45
C LYS A 2 11.36 52.75 -31.47
N LEU A 3 11.79 52.77 -32.74
CA LEU A 3 11.06 52.82 -34.01
C LEU A 3 10.71 51.42 -34.56
N LEU A 4 9.61 51.37 -35.32
CA LEU A 4 9.33 50.65 -36.58
C LEU A 4 9.59 49.14 -36.77
N GLY A 5 8.57 48.46 -37.32
CA GLY A 5 8.61 48.06 -38.75
C GLY A 5 8.87 46.59 -39.12
N ARG A 6 7.82 45.96 -39.68
CA ARG A 6 7.72 44.73 -40.52
C ARG A 6 8.98 44.28 -41.28
N PHE A 7 9.17 42.97 -41.49
CA PHE A 7 9.43 42.37 -42.82
C PHE A 7 9.28 40.82 -42.81
N ILE A 8 8.78 40.31 -43.94
CA ILE A 8 8.65 38.90 -44.35
C ILE A 8 9.99 38.39 -44.89
N LEU A 9 10.36 37.12 -44.66
CA LEU A 9 11.11 36.34 -45.65
C LEU A 9 10.91 34.82 -45.47
N ALA A 10 10.35 34.19 -46.49
CA ALA A 10 10.39 32.75 -46.72
C ALA A 10 11.73 32.39 -47.37
N ILE A 11 12.37 31.31 -46.92
CA ILE A 11 13.42 30.63 -47.68
C ILE A 11 13.16 29.12 -47.61
N LEU A 12 12.78 28.57 -48.76
CA LEU A 12 12.85 27.17 -49.13
C LEU A 12 14.33 26.77 -49.27
N PHE A 13 14.74 25.67 -48.66
CA PHE A 13 15.87 24.89 -49.15
C PHE A 13 15.48 23.42 -49.24
N SER A 14 15.13 23.03 -50.46
CA SER A 14 15.12 21.67 -50.95
C SER A 14 16.56 21.22 -51.18
N ILE A 15 16.99 20.16 -50.50
CA ILE A 15 18.16 19.38 -50.89
C ILE A 15 17.71 17.92 -51.00
N ALA A 16 17.53 17.50 -52.25
CA ALA A 16 17.53 16.10 -52.61
C ALA A 16 19.00 15.69 -52.83
N ILE A 17 19.47 14.69 -52.09
CA ILE A 17 20.66 13.92 -52.45
C ILE A 17 20.21 12.46 -52.53
N ILE A 18 20.10 11.98 -53.77
CA ILE A 18 20.11 10.56 -54.11
C ILE A 18 21.49 10.29 -54.69
N ILE A 19 22.34 9.54 -53.98
CA ILE A 19 23.44 8.78 -54.58
C ILE A 19 23.52 7.41 -53.90
N SER A 20 23.18 6.40 -54.71
CA SER A 20 23.68 5.02 -54.84
C SER A 20 24.09 4.19 -53.62
N LEU A 21 23.47 3.01 -53.56
CA LEU A 21 23.87 1.84 -52.78
C LEU A 21 25.29 1.35 -53.13
N SER A 22 26.05 0.92 -52.11
CA SER A 22 26.69 -0.41 -52.09
C SER A 22 27.19 -0.78 -50.68
N SER A 23 26.60 -1.87 -50.17
CA SER A 23 27.10 -2.84 -49.19
C SER A 23 27.90 -2.37 -47.95
N GLU A 24 27.25 -2.46 -46.79
CA GLU A 24 27.63 -3.44 -45.76
C GLU A 24 26.43 -3.62 -44.82
N LYS A 25 25.91 -4.85 -44.73
CA LYS A 25 24.90 -5.21 -43.74
C LYS A 25 25.62 -5.32 -42.40
N GLU A 26 25.57 -4.27 -41.58
CA GLU A 26 25.73 -4.45 -40.13
C GLU A 26 24.52 -5.24 -39.65
N THR A 27 24.69 -6.55 -39.51
CA THR A 27 23.80 -7.40 -38.75
C THR A 27 23.84 -6.95 -37.30
N GLN A 28 22.80 -6.25 -36.86
CA GLN A 28 22.53 -6.06 -35.43
C GLN A 28 22.56 -7.44 -34.76
N PRO A 29 23.28 -7.62 -33.64
CA PRO A 29 23.24 -8.87 -32.92
C PRO A 29 21.81 -9.08 -32.43
N THR A 30 21.16 -10.11 -32.98
CA THR A 30 19.93 -10.67 -32.44
C THR A 30 20.19 -11.04 -31.00
N LEU A 31 19.49 -10.38 -30.08
CA LEU A 31 19.45 -10.76 -28.68
C LEU A 31 18.84 -12.15 -28.60
N GLU A 32 19.68 -13.17 -28.71
CA GLU A 32 19.32 -14.54 -28.39
C GLU A 32 18.81 -14.56 -26.94
N GLU A 33 17.60 -15.09 -26.82
CA GLU A 33 16.84 -15.31 -25.61
C GLU A 33 17.65 -16.14 -24.62
N ASN A 34 18.45 -15.48 -23.79
CA ASN A 34 18.79 -15.95 -22.46
C ASN A 34 18.06 -15.09 -21.43
N VAL A 35 16.74 -14.96 -21.60
CA VAL A 35 15.87 -14.59 -20.49
C VAL A 35 15.64 -15.86 -19.71
N ILE A 36 16.44 -16.04 -18.65
CA ILE A 36 16.11 -16.93 -17.54
C ILE A 36 14.66 -16.58 -17.15
N SER A 37 13.72 -17.44 -17.56
CA SER A 37 12.29 -17.26 -17.31
C SER A 37 11.98 -17.60 -15.86
N VAL A 38 12.45 -16.77 -14.94
CA VAL A 38 11.78 -16.64 -13.64
C VAL A 38 10.67 -15.63 -13.87
N THR A 39 9.53 -16.09 -14.41
CA THR A 39 8.26 -15.39 -14.26
C THR A 39 7.94 -15.36 -12.77
N SER A 40 8.54 -14.43 -12.04
CA SER A 40 8.35 -14.34 -10.60
C SER A 40 6.89 -13.94 -10.37
N SER A 41 6.12 -14.87 -9.81
CA SER A 41 4.73 -14.72 -9.39
C SER A 41 4.56 -13.78 -8.18
N LYS A 42 5.52 -12.88 -7.95
CA LYS A 42 5.54 -11.97 -6.80
C LYS A 42 4.44 -10.92 -6.95
N GLN A 43 3.87 -10.55 -5.81
CA GLN A 43 2.92 -9.45 -5.72
C GLN A 43 3.61 -8.14 -6.11
N LYS A 44 3.03 -7.41 -7.05
CA LYS A 44 3.44 -6.08 -7.51
C LYS A 44 2.27 -5.15 -7.24
N GLY A 45 2.30 -4.50 -6.09
CA GLY A 45 1.22 -3.65 -5.60
C GLY A 45 1.56 -2.17 -5.69
N ALA A 46 0.52 -1.34 -5.82
CA ALA A 46 0.63 0.10 -5.60
C ALA A 46 -0.59 0.63 -4.87
N HIS A 47 -0.39 1.65 -4.03
CA HIS A 47 -1.49 2.42 -3.44
C HIS A 47 -2.14 3.29 -4.50
N VAL A 48 -3.46 3.17 -4.66
CA VAL A 48 -4.22 3.93 -5.64
C VAL A 48 -5.23 4.82 -4.92
N PHE A 49 -4.90 6.11 -4.82
CA PHE A 49 -5.76 7.11 -4.19
C PHE A 49 -6.78 7.72 -5.17
N ALA A 50 -6.53 7.59 -6.48
CA ALA A 50 -7.43 8.07 -7.52
C ALA A 50 -8.74 7.25 -7.59
N ARG A 51 -9.74 7.83 -8.27
CA ARG A 51 -10.96 7.10 -8.66
C ARG A 51 -10.58 5.92 -9.55
N ILE A 52 -11.19 4.75 -9.30
CA ILE A 52 -10.98 3.58 -10.14
C ILE A 52 -11.92 3.68 -11.33
N ASP A 53 -11.40 4.23 -12.43
CA ASP A 53 -12.07 4.34 -13.73
C ASP A 53 -11.14 3.82 -14.85
N SER A 54 -11.62 3.82 -16.09
CA SER A 54 -10.87 3.32 -17.24
C SER A 54 -9.49 3.99 -17.41
N SER A 55 -9.36 5.27 -17.08
CA SER A 55 -8.11 6.01 -17.19
C SER A 55 -7.07 5.56 -16.15
N THR A 56 -7.51 5.39 -14.90
CA THR A 56 -6.67 4.88 -13.82
C THR A 56 -6.29 3.43 -14.07
N LEU A 57 -7.24 2.58 -14.46
CA LEU A 57 -6.98 1.18 -14.77
C LEU A 57 -5.96 1.02 -15.91
N LYS A 58 -6.07 1.82 -16.97
CA LYS A 58 -5.10 1.83 -18.08
C LYS A 58 -3.70 2.24 -17.60
N THR A 59 -3.62 3.31 -16.82
CA THR A 59 -2.34 3.79 -16.24
C THR A 59 -1.69 2.70 -15.39
N VAL A 60 -2.42 2.14 -14.42
CA VAL A 60 -1.87 1.13 -13.50
C VAL A 60 -1.50 -0.15 -14.24
N SER A 61 -2.29 -0.59 -15.22
CA SER A 61 -1.98 -1.77 -16.05
C SER A 61 -0.66 -1.61 -16.81
N SER A 62 -0.36 -0.39 -17.29
CA SER A 62 0.88 -0.12 -18.04
C SER A 62 2.15 -0.22 -17.19
N LEU A 63 2.02 -0.19 -15.86
CA LEU A 63 3.12 -0.23 -14.90
C LEU A 63 3.46 -1.67 -14.44
N ASN A 64 2.87 -2.70 -15.07
CA ASN A 64 3.07 -4.11 -14.69
C ASN A 64 2.67 -4.44 -13.23
N ILE A 65 1.77 -3.62 -12.67
CA ILE A 65 1.15 -3.80 -11.35
C ILE A 65 0.04 -4.84 -11.48
N ASN A 66 -0.09 -5.74 -10.49
CA ASN A 66 -1.15 -6.75 -10.43
C ASN A 66 -1.97 -6.71 -9.12
N TRP A 67 -1.61 -5.83 -8.19
CA TRP A 67 -2.38 -5.56 -6.98
C TRP A 67 -2.66 -4.06 -6.82
N MET A 68 -3.88 -3.70 -6.42
CA MET A 68 -4.24 -2.35 -6.02
C MET A 68 -4.48 -2.30 -4.51
N THR A 69 -3.70 -1.46 -3.81
CA THR A 69 -3.93 -1.16 -2.41
C THR A 69 -4.88 0.03 -2.31
N LEU A 70 -6.04 -0.17 -1.70
CA LEU A 70 -7.02 0.89 -1.47
C LEU A 70 -7.08 1.23 0.00
N VAL A 71 -6.96 2.51 0.33
CA VAL A 71 -6.91 2.99 1.72
C VAL A 71 -8.22 3.68 2.07
N SER A 72 -8.89 3.18 3.10
CA SER A 72 -9.98 3.90 3.77
C SER A 72 -9.47 4.59 5.03
N TRP A 73 -10.18 5.61 5.50
CA TRP A 73 -9.71 6.46 6.59
C TRP A 73 -10.70 6.48 7.76
N GLY A 74 -10.15 6.32 8.96
CA GLY A 74 -10.72 6.84 10.21
C GLY A 74 -9.90 8.05 10.65
N PHE A 75 -10.50 8.93 11.45
CA PHE A 75 -9.94 10.22 11.84
C PHE A 75 -9.95 10.34 13.36
N GLN A 76 -8.84 10.82 13.92
CA GLN A 76 -8.61 11.03 15.33
C GLN A 76 -7.79 12.29 15.51
N ASP A 77 -8.05 13.10 16.54
CA ASP A 77 -7.38 14.41 16.65
C ASP A 77 -5.87 14.29 16.84
N ASN A 78 -5.42 13.43 17.75
CA ASN A 78 -4.00 13.25 18.10
C ASN A 78 -3.77 11.88 18.77
N HIS A 79 -2.51 11.51 19.03
CA HIS A 79 -2.15 10.19 19.58
C HIS A 79 -2.77 9.86 20.95
N LYS A 80 -3.29 10.83 21.69
CA LYS A 80 -3.94 10.65 23.00
C LYS A 80 -5.46 10.58 22.92
N SER A 81 -6.05 11.10 21.84
CA SER A 81 -7.51 11.17 21.70
C SER A 81 -8.13 9.77 21.65
N SER A 82 -9.14 9.52 22.48
CA SER A 82 -9.98 8.32 22.42
C SER A 82 -11.09 8.41 21.36
N LYS A 83 -11.28 9.59 20.74
CA LYS A 83 -12.29 9.84 19.72
C LYS A 83 -11.77 9.44 18.34
N LEU A 84 -12.22 8.28 17.89
CA LEU A 84 -12.09 7.85 16.50
C LEU A 84 -13.42 8.01 15.75
N THR A 85 -13.39 8.64 14.58
CA THR A 85 -14.55 8.82 13.70
C THR A 85 -14.28 8.27 12.31
N HIS A 86 -15.27 7.68 11.66
CA HIS A 86 -15.12 7.13 10.30
C HIS A 86 -16.41 7.24 9.47
N HIS A 87 -17.41 7.93 10.02
CA HIS A 87 -18.66 8.35 9.38
C HIS A 87 -19.30 9.47 10.21
N ASN A 88 -20.29 10.13 9.63
CA ASN A 88 -21.08 11.20 10.25
C ASN A 88 -22.35 10.71 10.97
N ASN A 89 -22.53 9.40 11.18
CA ASN A 89 -23.73 8.75 11.75
C ASN A 89 -25.02 8.89 10.90
N ASP A 90 -24.93 9.44 9.69
CA ASP A 90 -26.05 9.44 8.75
C ASP A 90 -26.13 8.07 8.04
N SER A 91 -27.18 7.31 8.36
CA SER A 91 -27.39 5.95 7.83
C SER A 91 -27.51 5.91 6.30
N ALA A 92 -28.12 6.91 5.67
CA ALA A 92 -28.27 6.95 4.22
C ALA A 92 -26.93 7.23 3.54
N TYR A 93 -26.19 8.20 4.09
CA TYR A 93 -24.83 8.50 3.64
C TYR A 93 -23.90 7.28 3.79
N ILE A 94 -23.91 6.61 4.95
CA ILE A 94 -23.11 5.41 5.20
C ILE A 94 -23.42 4.32 4.18
N LYS A 95 -24.70 4.03 3.93
CA LYS A 95 -25.12 3.00 2.96
C LYS A 95 -24.65 3.33 1.54
N HIS A 96 -24.77 4.59 1.12
CA HIS A 96 -24.30 5.02 -0.20
C HIS A 96 -22.77 4.91 -0.31
N HIS A 97 -22.05 5.36 0.71
CA HIS A 97 -20.60 5.29 0.77
C HIS A 97 -20.09 3.84 0.74
N ASP A 98 -20.70 2.94 1.51
CA ASP A 98 -20.32 1.51 1.55
C ASP A 98 -20.58 0.84 0.19
N SER A 99 -21.69 1.18 -0.46
CA SER A 99 -22.00 0.70 -1.82
C SER A 99 -20.97 1.19 -2.84
N SER A 100 -20.55 2.45 -2.73
CA SER A 100 -19.49 3.04 -3.57
C SER A 100 -18.15 2.32 -3.38
N TRP A 101 -17.80 1.96 -2.15
CA TRP A 101 -16.60 1.15 -1.87
C TRP A 101 -16.65 -0.24 -2.48
N VAL A 102 -17.79 -0.93 -2.34
CA VAL A 102 -17.99 -2.26 -2.94
C VAL A 102 -17.84 -2.18 -4.46
N GLU A 103 -18.45 -1.17 -5.10
CA GLU A 103 -18.34 -0.97 -6.55
C GLU A 103 -16.92 -0.64 -6.99
N ARG A 104 -16.22 0.24 -6.24
CA ARG A 104 -14.82 0.60 -6.51
C ARG A 104 -13.92 -0.63 -6.51
N ILE A 105 -14.08 -1.52 -5.53
CA ILE A 105 -13.29 -2.76 -5.42
C ILE A 105 -13.66 -3.71 -6.56
N ARG A 106 -14.95 -3.92 -6.84
CA ARG A 106 -15.41 -4.79 -7.93
C ARG A 106 -14.94 -4.31 -9.29
N THR A 107 -14.89 -3.00 -9.52
CA THR A 107 -14.35 -2.40 -10.75
C THR A 107 -12.87 -2.77 -10.93
N ALA A 108 -12.05 -2.61 -9.88
CA ALA A 108 -10.64 -2.99 -9.93
C ALA A 108 -10.45 -4.50 -10.20
N ARG A 109 -11.24 -5.34 -9.53
CA ARG A 109 -11.15 -6.80 -9.66
C ARG A 109 -11.62 -7.29 -11.03
N SER A 110 -12.69 -6.71 -11.57
CA SER A 110 -13.19 -7.02 -12.91
C SER A 110 -12.19 -6.64 -14.01
N ALA A 111 -11.29 -5.69 -13.73
CA ALA A 111 -10.17 -5.34 -14.59
C ALA A 111 -8.92 -6.24 -14.42
N GLY A 112 -9.02 -7.31 -13.62
CA GLY A 112 -7.96 -8.31 -13.43
C GLY A 112 -6.97 -8.02 -12.29
N PHE A 113 -7.17 -6.94 -11.52
CA PHE A 113 -6.34 -6.64 -10.36
C PHE A 113 -6.79 -7.41 -9.13
N LYS A 114 -5.83 -7.87 -8.32
CA LYS A 114 -6.11 -8.24 -6.94
C LYS A 114 -6.22 -6.99 -6.08
N VAL A 115 -7.08 -7.00 -5.06
CA VAL A 115 -7.28 -5.82 -4.20
C VAL A 115 -6.84 -6.09 -2.77
N PHE A 116 -6.02 -5.18 -2.24
CA PHE A 116 -5.65 -5.09 -0.84
C PHE A 116 -6.36 -3.90 -0.18
N LEU A 117 -7.38 -4.15 0.64
CA LEU A 117 -8.07 -3.08 1.36
C LEU A 117 -7.36 -2.82 2.70
N LYS A 118 -6.89 -1.59 2.89
CA LYS A 118 -6.00 -1.21 4.00
C LYS A 118 -6.55 0.01 4.76
N PRO A 119 -7.46 -0.16 5.73
CA PRO A 119 -7.97 0.93 6.57
C PRO A 119 -6.85 1.56 7.42
N HIS A 120 -6.76 2.89 7.40
CA HIS A 120 -5.77 3.69 8.13
C HIS A 120 -6.46 4.66 9.09
N ILE A 121 -5.73 5.04 10.14
CA ILE A 121 -6.08 6.19 10.98
C ILE A 121 -5.28 7.40 10.52
N TRP A 122 -5.99 8.49 10.22
CA TRP A 122 -5.44 9.82 10.06
C TRP A 122 -5.50 10.57 11.40
N ILE A 123 -4.45 11.33 11.71
CA ILE A 123 -4.30 12.20 12.86
C ILE A 123 -4.44 13.62 12.34
N ASP A 124 -5.52 14.30 12.71
CA ASP A 124 -5.86 15.62 12.17
C ASP A 124 -4.97 16.73 12.72
N GLN A 125 -4.59 16.63 13.99
CA GLN A 125 -3.87 17.66 14.75
C GLN A 125 -2.74 17.02 15.57
N PRO A 126 -1.65 16.59 14.91
CA PRO A 126 -0.54 15.94 15.62
C PRO A 126 0.06 16.87 16.68
N ILE A 127 0.31 16.32 17.86
CA ILE A 127 0.98 16.99 18.98
C ILE A 127 2.27 16.23 19.32
N ASP A 128 3.24 16.92 19.94
CA ASP A 128 4.52 16.35 20.40
C ASP A 128 5.37 15.65 19.31
N GLY A 129 5.13 15.96 18.02
CA GLY A 129 5.77 15.25 16.90
C GLY A 129 5.37 13.78 16.77
N LYS A 130 4.27 13.36 17.43
CA LYS A 130 3.83 11.96 17.48
C LYS A 130 2.70 11.69 16.49
N TRP A 131 2.80 10.53 15.85
CA TRP A 131 1.84 10.01 14.87
C TRP A 131 1.13 8.74 15.38
N ARG A 132 0.58 7.93 14.46
CA ARG A 132 -0.32 6.82 14.76
C ARG A 132 0.34 5.67 15.51
N ASN A 133 1.66 5.53 15.36
CA ASN A 133 2.47 4.58 16.11
C ASN A 133 2.53 4.86 17.61
N TYR A 134 2.19 6.09 18.03
CA TYR A 134 2.08 6.49 19.42
C TYR A 134 0.66 6.50 19.96
N ILE A 135 -0.36 6.13 19.15
CA ILE A 135 -1.75 6.10 19.63
C ILE A 135 -1.83 5.22 20.86
N TYR A 136 -2.29 5.81 21.96
CA TYR A 136 -2.54 5.08 23.20
C TYR A 136 -3.51 5.84 24.09
N PRO A 137 -4.60 5.21 24.56
CA PRO A 137 -5.55 5.83 25.46
C PRO A 137 -4.91 6.25 26.80
N GLU A 138 -5.36 7.37 27.39
CA GLU A 138 -4.82 7.89 28.66
C GLU A 138 -5.46 7.26 29.90
N SER A 139 -6.58 6.55 29.74
CA SER A 139 -7.31 5.87 30.81
C SER A 139 -7.98 4.58 30.32
N GLU A 140 -8.46 3.73 31.23
CA GLU A 140 -9.25 2.54 30.85
C GLU A 140 -10.58 2.92 30.19
N ALA A 141 -11.23 4.01 30.63
CA ALA A 141 -12.44 4.52 29.97
C ALA A 141 -12.15 4.99 28.52
N ASP A 142 -11.02 5.66 28.31
CA ASP A 142 -10.56 6.04 26.97
C ASP A 142 -10.25 4.80 26.13
N TRP A 143 -9.69 3.76 26.74
CA TRP A 143 -9.39 2.51 26.06
C TRP A 143 -10.67 1.76 25.64
N GLU A 144 -11.64 1.62 26.53
CA GLU A 144 -12.97 1.07 26.21
C GLU A 144 -13.62 1.83 25.06
N ASN A 145 -13.57 3.17 25.10
CA ASN A 145 -14.13 3.98 24.02
C ASN A 145 -13.40 3.79 22.69
N TRP A 146 -12.07 3.81 22.73
CA TRP A 146 -11.24 3.68 21.53
C TRP A 146 -11.38 2.30 20.89
N GLN A 147 -11.30 1.22 21.69
CA GLN A 147 -11.35 -0.14 21.17
C GLN A 147 -12.70 -0.47 20.53
N GLN A 148 -13.80 0.07 21.10
CA GLN A 148 -15.13 -0.05 20.52
C GLN A 148 -15.19 0.65 19.16
N ARG A 149 -14.77 1.91 19.09
CA ARG A 149 -14.80 2.70 17.84
C ARG A 149 -13.88 2.13 16.76
N TYR A 150 -12.72 1.62 17.13
CA TYR A 150 -11.80 0.98 16.19
C TYR A 150 -12.35 -0.36 15.70
N THR A 151 -12.96 -1.15 16.57
CA THR A 151 -13.69 -2.37 16.18
C THR A 151 -14.79 -2.06 15.17
N ASP A 152 -15.63 -1.05 15.45
CA ASP A 152 -16.71 -0.66 14.54
C ASP A 152 -16.18 -0.22 13.17
N PHE A 153 -15.12 0.59 13.16
CA PHE A 153 -14.43 1.01 11.94
C PHE A 153 -13.91 -0.17 11.12
N ILE A 154 -13.15 -1.07 11.74
CA ILE A 154 -12.55 -2.20 11.04
C ILE A 154 -13.61 -3.20 10.59
N LEU A 155 -14.64 -3.49 11.40
CA LEU A 155 -15.71 -4.40 11.01
C LEU A 155 -16.58 -3.86 9.87
N ARG A 156 -16.78 -2.54 9.77
CA ARG A 156 -17.43 -1.93 8.60
C ARG A 156 -16.66 -2.25 7.31
N TYR A 157 -15.34 -2.03 7.30
CA TYR A 157 -14.54 -2.31 6.11
C TYR A 157 -14.29 -3.80 5.88
N ALA A 158 -14.34 -4.65 6.90
CA ALA A 158 -14.35 -6.11 6.74
C ALA A 158 -15.64 -6.58 6.03
N LYS A 159 -16.81 -5.99 6.34
CA LYS A 159 -18.06 -6.25 5.61
C LYS A 159 -17.97 -5.83 4.16
N ILE A 160 -17.42 -4.64 3.88
CA ILE A 160 -17.15 -4.16 2.52
C ILE A 160 -16.23 -5.15 1.78
N ALA A 161 -15.14 -5.59 2.43
CA ALA A 161 -14.20 -6.54 1.86
C ALA A 161 -14.86 -7.88 1.53
N ALA A 162 -15.75 -8.37 2.40
CA ALA A 162 -16.51 -9.59 2.16
C ALA A 162 -17.50 -9.43 0.99
N LEU A 163 -18.27 -8.33 0.95
CA LEU A 163 -19.25 -8.08 -0.11
C LEU A 163 -18.63 -7.89 -1.51
N SER A 164 -17.37 -7.46 -1.56
CA SER A 164 -16.64 -7.19 -2.81
C SER A 164 -15.61 -8.27 -3.16
N ASP A 165 -15.58 -9.36 -2.39
CA ASP A 165 -14.66 -10.49 -2.55
C ASP A 165 -13.18 -10.04 -2.60
N THR A 166 -12.82 -9.02 -1.80
CA THR A 166 -11.45 -8.47 -1.72
C THR A 166 -10.42 -9.57 -1.43
N ASP A 167 -9.27 -9.53 -2.09
CA ASP A 167 -8.23 -10.57 -1.99
C ASP A 167 -7.49 -10.56 -0.64
N MET A 168 -7.22 -9.38 -0.08
CA MET A 168 -6.55 -9.21 1.21
C MET A 168 -7.09 -8.00 1.98
N PHE A 169 -7.17 -8.11 3.31
CA PHE A 169 -7.62 -7.07 4.21
C PHE A 169 -6.62 -6.83 5.34
N CYS A 170 -6.29 -5.56 5.59
CA CYS A 170 -5.40 -5.16 6.68
C CYS A 170 -6.24 -4.83 7.92
N ILE A 171 -5.92 -5.44 9.07
CA ILE A 171 -6.66 -5.18 10.31
C ILE A 171 -6.13 -3.96 11.06
N GLY A 172 -4.92 -3.48 10.74
CA GLY A 172 -4.33 -2.28 11.31
C GLY A 172 -2.96 -1.94 10.73
N THR A 173 -2.61 -0.64 10.75
CA THR A 173 -1.39 -0.12 10.12
C THR A 173 -0.61 0.77 11.08
N GLU A 174 0.57 0.30 11.49
CA GLU A 174 1.51 0.98 12.40
C GLU A 174 0.89 1.47 13.71
N LEU A 175 -0.05 0.74 14.30
CA LEU A 175 -0.49 0.99 15.68
C LEU A 175 0.47 0.32 16.67
N SER A 176 1.77 0.62 16.54
CA SER A 176 2.88 -0.10 17.18
C SER A 176 2.66 -0.33 18.66
N ARG A 177 2.34 0.73 19.42
CA ARG A 177 2.16 0.60 20.87
C ARG A 177 0.99 -0.31 21.24
N LEU A 178 -0.16 -0.11 20.60
CA LEU A 178 -1.35 -0.95 20.80
C LEU A 178 -1.13 -2.41 20.38
N ALA A 179 -0.37 -2.65 19.30
CA ALA A 179 -0.06 -4.00 18.83
C ALA A 179 0.76 -4.80 19.85
N LEU A 180 1.65 -4.13 20.60
CA LEU A 180 2.50 -4.78 21.59
C LEU A 180 1.85 -4.83 22.98
N GLU A 181 1.18 -3.75 23.40
CA GLU A 181 0.67 -3.60 24.77
C GLU A 181 -0.80 -4.08 24.94
N LYS A 182 -1.57 -4.23 23.85
CA LYS A 182 -2.97 -4.70 23.89
C LYS A 182 -3.21 -5.93 22.97
N PRO A 183 -2.43 -7.03 23.07
CA PRO A 183 -2.52 -8.17 22.14
C PRO A 183 -3.87 -8.93 22.19
N LEU A 184 -4.55 -8.93 23.34
CA LEU A 184 -5.87 -9.57 23.49
C LEU A 184 -6.94 -8.87 22.66
N PHE A 185 -6.85 -7.55 22.51
CA PHE A 185 -7.77 -6.80 21.64
C PHE A 185 -7.64 -7.23 20.18
N TRP A 186 -6.41 -7.39 19.69
CA TRP A 186 -6.16 -7.84 18.34
C TRP A 186 -6.67 -9.26 18.10
N THR A 187 -6.49 -10.16 19.08
CA THR A 187 -7.03 -11.52 19.03
C THR A 187 -8.56 -11.50 18.91
N ASP A 188 -9.27 -10.74 19.75
CA ASP A 188 -10.73 -10.60 19.69
C ASP A 188 -11.20 -9.97 18.37
N LEU A 189 -10.52 -8.92 17.90
CA LEU A 189 -10.81 -8.26 16.63
C LEU A 189 -10.66 -9.24 15.45
N ILE A 190 -9.60 -10.04 15.42
CA ILE A 190 -9.38 -11.05 14.37
C ILE A 190 -10.51 -12.06 14.36
N LEU A 191 -10.93 -12.58 15.52
CA LEU A 191 -12.06 -13.51 15.62
C LEU A 191 -13.35 -12.91 15.06
N LYS A 192 -13.67 -11.66 15.42
CA LYS A 192 -14.84 -10.93 14.88
C LYS A 192 -14.75 -10.74 13.37
N ILE A 193 -13.58 -10.39 12.85
CA ILE A 193 -13.38 -10.24 11.39
C ILE A 193 -13.57 -11.58 10.67
N ARG A 194 -13.02 -12.68 11.20
CA ARG A 194 -13.13 -14.02 10.58
C ARG A 194 -14.56 -14.55 10.51
N GLN A 195 -15.47 -14.06 11.34
CA GLN A 195 -16.90 -14.36 11.22
C GLN A 195 -17.51 -13.75 9.94
N ILE A 196 -16.96 -12.64 9.45
CA ILE A 196 -17.52 -11.84 8.36
C ILE A 196 -16.75 -12.06 7.05
N TYR A 197 -15.41 -12.03 7.11
CA TYR A 197 -14.52 -12.02 5.95
C TYR A 197 -13.67 -13.29 5.91
N LYS A 198 -13.64 -13.95 4.75
CA LYS A 198 -12.94 -15.23 4.53
C LYS A 198 -11.65 -15.12 3.70
N GLY A 199 -11.34 -13.93 3.17
CA GLY A 199 -10.09 -13.70 2.44
C GLY A 199 -8.89 -13.53 3.38
N LYS A 200 -7.74 -13.13 2.80
CA LYS A 200 -6.48 -13.06 3.55
C LYS A 200 -6.46 -11.89 4.53
N LEU A 201 -6.05 -12.15 5.77
CA LEU A 201 -5.81 -11.13 6.79
C LEU A 201 -4.32 -10.89 6.99
N THR A 202 -4.00 -9.61 7.19
CA THR A 202 -2.67 -9.15 7.60
C THR A 202 -2.79 -8.01 8.60
N TYR A 203 -1.69 -7.71 9.27
CA TYR A 203 -1.44 -6.46 9.97
C TYR A 203 -0.22 -5.80 9.30
N ALA A 204 -0.21 -4.47 9.14
CA ALA A 204 0.91 -3.73 8.54
C ALA A 204 1.79 -3.14 9.64
N ALA A 205 2.77 -3.92 10.09
CA ALA A 205 3.69 -3.52 11.15
C ALA A 205 4.75 -2.54 10.64
N ASN A 206 5.17 -1.61 11.50
CA ASN A 206 6.30 -0.74 11.18
C ASN A 206 7.61 -1.58 11.10
N TRP A 207 8.55 -1.19 10.22
CA TRP A 207 9.82 -1.91 9.97
C TRP A 207 10.74 -2.02 11.19
N ASN A 208 10.49 -1.25 12.25
CA ASN A 208 11.32 -1.23 13.44
C ASN A 208 11.10 -2.50 14.30
N LYS A 209 11.33 -2.41 15.61
CA LYS A 209 11.14 -3.53 16.54
C LYS A 209 9.75 -4.18 16.47
N THR A 210 8.70 -3.41 16.14
CA THR A 210 7.30 -3.86 16.25
C THR A 210 7.01 -5.15 15.49
N TYR A 211 7.46 -5.31 14.22
CA TYR A 211 7.09 -6.49 13.43
C TYR A 211 7.63 -7.81 14.03
N LYS A 212 8.73 -7.75 14.78
CA LYS A 212 9.34 -8.91 15.45
C LYS A 212 8.61 -9.31 16.73
N GLU A 213 7.91 -8.37 17.37
CA GLU A 213 7.35 -8.54 18.72
C GLU A 213 5.84 -8.76 18.76
N ILE A 214 5.16 -8.56 17.63
CA ILE A 214 3.73 -8.92 17.51
C ILE A 214 3.57 -10.42 17.75
N THR A 215 2.65 -10.76 18.66
CA THR A 215 2.40 -12.13 19.13
C THR A 215 1.19 -12.80 18.47
N PHE A 216 0.40 -12.07 17.70
CA PHE A 216 -0.83 -12.56 17.05
C PHE A 216 -0.65 -12.91 15.56
N TRP A 217 0.59 -13.06 15.08
CA TRP A 217 0.86 -13.40 13.67
C TRP A 217 0.33 -14.79 13.27
N ASP A 218 0.24 -15.72 14.21
CA ASP A 218 -0.28 -17.08 14.01
C ASP A 218 -1.76 -17.08 13.58
N GLN A 219 -2.52 -16.05 14.00
CA GLN A 219 -3.94 -15.86 13.68
C GLN A 219 -4.16 -15.17 12.31
N LEU A 220 -3.09 -14.68 11.68
CA LEU A 220 -3.10 -13.99 10.39
C LEU A 220 -2.62 -14.91 9.26
N ASP A 221 -2.89 -14.53 8.01
CA ASP A 221 -2.52 -15.34 6.84
C ASP A 221 -1.14 -14.98 6.31
N VAL A 222 -0.73 -13.73 6.46
CA VAL A 222 0.59 -13.22 6.05
C VAL A 222 1.10 -12.20 7.07
N ILE A 223 2.42 -12.05 7.13
CA ILE A 223 3.09 -11.02 7.93
C ILE A 223 3.25 -9.77 7.05
N GLY A 224 2.63 -8.66 7.45
CA GLY A 224 2.74 -7.39 6.73
C GLY A 224 3.75 -6.45 7.38
N ILE A 225 4.65 -5.89 6.58
CA ILE A 225 5.70 -4.97 7.05
C ILE A 225 5.72 -3.72 6.17
N GLN A 226 5.74 -2.54 6.78
CA GLN A 226 5.98 -1.25 6.13
C GLN A 226 7.51 -1.07 6.02
N ALA A 227 8.10 -1.54 4.94
CA ALA A 227 9.51 -1.91 4.78
C ALA A 227 10.44 -0.72 4.50
N TYR A 228 10.26 0.40 5.21
CA TYR A 228 11.13 1.58 5.15
C TYR A 228 12.44 1.39 5.93
N PHE A 229 13.12 0.26 5.73
CA PHE A 229 14.35 -0.08 6.41
C PHE A 229 15.49 0.88 6.05
N PRO A 230 16.28 1.38 7.02
CA PRO A 230 17.48 2.15 6.71
C PRO A 230 18.57 1.20 6.19
N LEU A 231 18.79 1.22 4.87
CA LEU A 231 19.72 0.34 4.17
C LEU A 231 21.17 0.85 4.20
N THR A 232 21.34 2.18 4.16
CA THR A 232 22.65 2.84 4.12
C THR A 232 22.61 4.15 4.89
N LYS A 233 23.80 4.61 5.31
CA LYS A 233 24.01 5.94 5.92
C LYS A 233 24.64 6.93 4.93
N THR A 234 25.05 6.47 3.75
CA THR A 234 25.67 7.27 2.70
C THR A 234 24.59 7.97 1.89
N GLU A 235 24.77 9.25 1.58
CA GLU A 235 23.81 10.05 0.78
C GLU A 235 23.73 9.59 -0.68
N PHE A 236 24.87 9.20 -1.27
CA PHE A 236 24.98 8.67 -2.64
C PHE A 236 25.53 7.24 -2.62
N PRO A 237 24.76 6.27 -2.13
CA PRO A 237 25.20 4.88 -2.03
C PRO A 237 25.33 4.25 -3.42
N LEU A 238 26.25 3.30 -3.57
CA LEU A 238 26.26 2.43 -4.74
C LEU A 238 25.10 1.42 -4.64
N VAL A 239 24.68 0.88 -5.79
CA VAL A 239 23.65 -0.18 -5.84
C VAL A 239 24.03 -1.36 -4.92
N ASP A 240 25.31 -1.73 -4.88
CA ASP A 240 25.80 -2.79 -4.01
C ASP A 240 25.68 -2.46 -2.51
N ASP A 241 25.82 -1.19 -2.13
CA ASP A 241 25.64 -0.76 -0.73
C ASP A 241 24.16 -0.88 -0.32
N ILE A 242 23.24 -0.50 -1.22
CA ILE A 242 21.81 -0.66 -1.01
C ILE A 242 21.46 -2.14 -0.89
N ALA A 243 21.99 -2.99 -1.78
CA ALA A 243 21.76 -4.43 -1.78
C ALA A 243 22.25 -5.08 -0.48
N LYS A 244 23.50 -4.80 -0.07
CA LYS A 244 24.08 -5.29 1.20
C LYS A 244 23.31 -4.80 2.42
N GLY A 245 22.77 -3.58 2.38
CA GLY A 245 21.94 -3.01 3.44
C GLY A 245 20.73 -3.88 3.80
N TRP A 246 20.24 -4.70 2.86
CA TRP A 246 19.13 -5.62 3.08
C TRP A 246 19.50 -6.89 3.85
N ASP A 247 20.76 -7.35 3.81
CA ASP A 247 21.14 -8.70 4.25
C ASP A 247 20.68 -9.03 5.68
N LYS A 248 20.87 -8.07 6.61
CA LYS A 248 20.44 -8.22 8.00
C LYS A 248 18.91 -8.30 8.14
N TYR A 249 18.18 -7.47 7.38
CA TYR A 249 16.72 -7.44 7.43
C TYR A 249 16.13 -8.69 6.78
N ILE A 250 16.70 -9.17 5.67
CA ILE A 250 16.31 -10.43 5.04
C ILE A 250 16.51 -11.59 6.02
N THR A 251 17.64 -11.62 6.73
CA THR A 251 17.93 -12.66 7.74
C THR A 251 16.89 -12.63 8.87
N ASP A 252 16.61 -11.45 9.43
CA ASP A 252 15.60 -11.25 10.47
C ASP A 252 14.19 -11.67 10.01
N MET A 253 13.81 -11.25 8.81
CA MET A 253 12.51 -11.56 8.21
C MET A 253 12.37 -13.05 7.90
N ALA A 254 13.42 -13.71 7.41
CA ALA A 254 13.42 -15.14 7.17
C ALA A 254 13.24 -15.95 8.46
N ALA A 255 13.89 -15.54 9.55
CA ALA A 255 13.70 -16.15 10.86
C ALA A 255 12.25 -15.99 11.35
N LEU A 256 11.68 -14.79 11.26
CA LEU A 256 10.29 -14.53 11.65
C LEU A 256 9.29 -15.34 10.81
N SER A 257 9.48 -15.34 9.49
CA SER A 257 8.66 -16.11 8.54
C SER A 257 8.68 -17.60 8.89
N LYS A 258 9.85 -18.15 9.23
CA LYS A 258 10.00 -19.54 9.68
C LYS A 258 9.31 -19.80 11.01
N THR A 259 9.44 -18.91 12.00
CA THR A 259 8.81 -19.05 13.32
C THR A 259 7.29 -19.19 13.22
N TYR A 260 6.64 -18.36 12.41
CA TYR A 260 5.18 -18.38 12.26
C TYR A 260 4.69 -19.28 11.11
N ASN A 261 5.60 -19.78 10.27
CA ASN A 261 5.29 -20.46 9.01
C ASN A 261 4.36 -19.63 8.11
N LYS A 262 4.69 -18.33 7.95
CA LYS A 262 3.90 -17.38 7.15
C LYS A 262 4.79 -16.64 6.16
N GLN A 263 4.25 -16.35 4.98
CA GLN A 263 4.90 -15.48 4.00
C GLN A 263 4.89 -14.02 4.49
N ILE A 264 5.89 -13.25 4.06
CA ILE A 264 5.99 -11.82 4.31
C ILE A 264 5.54 -11.05 3.07
N VAL A 265 4.76 -10.00 3.29
CA VAL A 265 4.40 -9.00 2.28
C VAL A 265 4.85 -7.62 2.75
N PHE A 266 5.51 -6.87 1.86
CA PHE A 266 5.76 -5.46 2.10
C PHE A 266 4.48 -4.69 1.80
N THR A 267 3.89 -4.12 2.84
CA THR A 267 2.62 -3.41 2.77
C THR A 267 2.79 -1.95 2.39
N GLU A 268 4.01 -1.41 2.55
CA GLU A 268 4.59 -0.15 2.03
C GLU A 268 6.11 -0.30 1.92
#